data_AF-A0A7Y2ZWD4-F1
#
_entry.id   AF-A0A7Y2ZWD4-F1
#
_cell.length_a   1.000
_cell.length_b   1.000
_cell.length_c   1.000
_cell.angle_alpha   90.00
_cell.angle_beta   90.00
_cell.angle_gamma   90.00
#
_symmetry.space_group_name_H-M   'P 1'
#
loop_
_entity.id
_entity.type
_entity.pdbx_description
1 polymer ?
#
loop_
_entity_poly.entity_id
_entity_poly.type
_entity_poly.pdbx_seq_one_letter_code
_entity_poly.pdbx_strand_id
1 'polypeptide(L)'
;MGTKRKDNTADVLSPVGGVIVEVNSKVRENPLLANREPYADGWLFMVRNPNIKKTVKALMTDTDSLGWINNEVTTLENMIEDVAGPMATDGGLLQEDIYGNLPDLGWKNLTKTFLKT
;
A
#
# COMPACT_ATOMS: atom_id res chain seq x y z
N MET A 1 -13.38 0.47 2.31
CA MET A 1 -12.53 1.68 2.20
C MET A 1 -11.53 1.35 1.12
N GLY A 2 -11.26 2.26 0.17
CA GLY A 2 -10.44 1.88 -0.97
C GLY A 2 -9.86 3.06 -1.72
N THR A 3 -8.93 2.76 -2.63
CA THR A 3 -8.32 3.69 -3.56
C THR A 3 -8.85 3.43 -4.98
N LYS A 4 -8.82 4.44 -5.84
CA LYS A 4 -9.33 4.36 -7.21
C LYS A 4 -8.29 4.90 -8.19
N ARG A 5 -8.07 4.17 -9.29
CA ARG A 5 -7.24 4.57 -10.43
C ARG A 5 -8.05 4.37 -11.72
N LYS A 6 -8.54 5.46 -12.33
CA LYS A 6 -9.45 5.41 -13.50
C LYS A 6 -10.64 4.48 -13.20
N ASP A 7 -10.80 3.37 -13.93
CA ASP A 7 -11.87 2.40 -13.75
C ASP A 7 -11.54 1.29 -12.74
N ASN A 8 -10.31 1.28 -12.24
CA ASN A 8 -9.84 0.31 -11.25
C ASN A 8 -10.07 0.81 -9.83
N THR A 9 -10.57 -0.07 -8.96
CA THR A 9 -10.69 0.16 -7.52
C THR A 9 -9.90 -0.87 -6.75
N ALA A 10 -9.34 -0.48 -5.61
CA ALA A 10 -8.65 -1.38 -4.69
C ALA A 10 -9.19 -1.14 -3.29
N ASP A 11 -9.60 -2.20 -2.60
CA ASP A 11 -10.01 -2.09 -1.21
C ASP A 11 -8.80 -2.21 -0.28
N VAL A 12 -8.82 -1.41 0.78
CA VAL A 12 -7.81 -1.38 1.84
C VAL A 12 -8.47 -1.83 3.14
N LEU A 13 -7.87 -2.83 3.78
CA LEU A 13 -8.29 -3.33 5.07
C LEU A 13 -7.74 -2.43 6.19
N SER A 14 -8.57 -2.15 7.19
CA SER A 14 -8.10 -1.46 8.39
C SER A 14 -7.22 -2.41 9.22
N PRO A 15 -6.02 -2.00 9.66
CA PRO A 15 -5.17 -2.84 10.51
C PRO A 15 -5.77 -3.04 11.90
N VAL A 16 -6.77 -2.22 12.27
CA VAL A 16 -7.41 -2.23 13.59
C VAL A 16 -8.93 -2.12 13.48
N GLY A 17 -9.66 -2.78 14.37
CA GLY A 17 -11.08 -2.51 14.59
C GLY A 17 -11.29 -1.21 15.37
N GLY A 18 -12.45 -0.57 15.22
CA GLY A 18 -12.79 0.63 15.97
C GLY A 18 -13.78 1.53 15.25
N VAL A 19 -13.98 2.74 15.77
CA VAL A 19 -14.85 3.77 15.18
C VAL A 19 -13.99 4.87 14.60
N ILE A 20 -14.21 5.23 13.33
CA ILE A 20 -13.57 6.38 12.69
C ILE A 20 -14.07 7.65 13.39
N VAL A 21 -13.14 8.47 13.88
CA VAL A 21 -13.45 9.76 14.50
C VAL A 21 -13.04 10.93 13.61
N GLU A 22 -12.12 10.72 12.67
CA GLU A 22 -11.69 11.76 11.74
C GLU A 22 -11.24 11.17 10.40
N VAL A 23 -11.45 11.94 9.32
CA VAL A 23 -11.04 11.63 7.95
C VAL A 23 -10.26 12.82 7.41
N ASN A 24 -9.07 12.60 6.86
CA ASN A 24 -8.26 13.68 6.32
C ASN A 24 -8.81 14.14 4.95
N SER A 25 -9.45 15.31 4.90
CA SER A 25 -9.94 15.89 3.65
C SER A 25 -8.81 16.33 2.71
N LYS A 26 -7.64 16.73 3.24
CA LYS A 26 -6.50 17.19 2.42
C LYS A 26 -6.01 16.08 1.49
N VAL A 27 -5.96 14.84 1.95
CA VAL A 27 -5.55 13.69 1.12
C VAL A 27 -6.59 13.38 0.04
N ARG A 28 -7.87 13.64 0.30
CA ARG A 28 -8.92 13.49 -0.72
C ARG A 28 -8.77 14.51 -1.85
N GLU A 29 -8.36 15.72 -1.52
CA GLU A 29 -8.10 16.80 -2.49
C GLU A 29 -6.75 16.62 -3.19
N ASN A 30 -5.73 16.16 -2.46
CA ASN A 30 -4.38 15.91 -2.96
C ASN A 30 -3.85 14.52 -2.50
N PRO A 31 -4.10 13.46 -3.28
CA PRO A 31 -3.65 12.10 -2.96
C PRO A 31 -2.12 11.96 -2.84
N LEU A 32 -1.33 12.86 -3.44
CA LEU A 32 0.14 12.81 -3.38
C LEU A 32 0.68 12.99 -1.96
N LEU A 33 -0.09 13.63 -1.06
CA LEU A 33 0.30 13.79 0.34
C LEU A 33 0.49 12.44 1.03
N ALA A 34 -0.36 11.45 0.73
CA ALA A 34 -0.23 10.11 1.32
C ALA A 34 1.06 9.40 0.87
N ASN A 35 1.57 9.71 -0.32
CA ASN A 35 2.82 9.13 -0.83
C ASN A 35 4.06 9.86 -0.29
N ARG A 36 4.03 11.20 -0.25
CA ARG A 36 5.20 12.02 0.14
C ARG A 36 5.37 12.15 1.64
N GLU A 37 4.26 12.25 2.37
CA GLU A 37 4.24 12.54 3.80
C GLU A 37 3.31 11.57 4.56
N PRO A 38 3.48 10.24 4.40
CA PRO A 38 2.55 9.23 4.93
C PRO A 38 2.35 9.29 6.46
N TYR A 39 3.36 9.79 7.18
CA TYR A 39 3.36 9.90 8.65
C TYR A 39 3.18 11.34 9.16
N ALA A 40 3.01 12.32 8.27
CA ALA A 40 2.76 13.72 8.61
C ALA A 40 1.40 14.15 8.03
N ASP A 41 1.36 15.10 7.09
CA ASP A 41 0.09 15.61 6.54
C ASP A 41 -0.68 14.60 5.67
N GLY A 42 -0.06 13.47 5.32
CA GLY A 42 -0.63 12.37 4.54
C GLY A 42 -1.42 11.32 5.31
N TRP A 43 -1.68 11.50 6.61
CA TRP A 43 -2.49 10.55 7.40
C TRP A 43 -3.89 10.39 6.80
N LEU A 44 -4.48 9.19 6.90
CA LEU A 44 -5.77 8.89 6.25
C LEU A 44 -6.98 9.05 7.18
N PHE A 45 -6.92 8.39 8.35
CA PHE A 45 -8.02 8.32 9.31
C PHE A 45 -7.51 8.32 10.75
N MET A 46 -8.31 8.85 11.66
CA MET A 46 -8.13 8.60 13.09
C MET A 46 -9.22 7.63 13.58
N VAL A 47 -8.80 6.60 14.31
CA VAL A 47 -9.68 5.53 14.80
C VAL A 47 -9.66 5.49 16.32
N ARG A 48 -10.84 5.51 16.93
CA ARG A 48 -11.01 5.27 18.37
C ARG A 48 -11.27 3.78 18.61
N ASN A 49 -10.42 3.17 19.42
CA ASN A 49 -10.59 1.79 19.88
C ASN A 49 -10.53 1.75 21.43
N PRO A 50 -11.52 1.15 22.11
CA PRO A 50 -11.55 1.11 23.58
C PRO A 50 -10.48 0.21 24.20
N ASN A 51 -9.85 -0.69 23.44
CA ASN A 51 -8.83 -1.62 23.92
C ASN A 51 -7.52 -1.51 23.12
N ILE A 52 -6.87 -0.35 23.22
CA ILE A 52 -5.62 -0.03 22.51
C ILE A 52 -4.52 -1.06 22.79
N LYS A 53 -4.37 -1.53 24.04
CA LYS A 53 -3.31 -2.49 24.40
C LYS A 53 -3.42 -3.79 23.62
N LYS A 54 -4.64 -4.33 23.47
CA LYS A 54 -4.87 -5.56 22.69
C LYS A 54 -4.63 -5.32 21.20
N THR A 55 -5.09 -4.18 20.70
CA THR A 55 -4.98 -3.80 19.29
C THR A 55 -3.53 -3.67 18.85
N VAL A 56 -2.71 -2.92 19.58
CA VAL A 56 -1.29 -2.69 19.23
C VAL A 56 -0.49 -4.00 19.27
N LYS A 57 -0.84 -4.93 20.17
CA LYS A 57 -0.17 -6.24 20.25
C LYS A 57 -0.35 -7.12 19.00
N ALA A 58 -1.40 -6.89 18.21
CA ALA A 58 -1.66 -7.63 16.98
C ALA A 58 -0.99 -7.00 15.75
N LEU A 59 -0.38 -5.81 15.90
CA LEU A 59 0.33 -5.12 14.83
C LEU A 59 1.77 -5.62 14.73
N MET A 60 2.34 -5.45 13.54
CA MET A 60 3.75 -5.72 13.31
C MET A 60 4.62 -4.76 14.12
N THR A 61 5.75 -5.27 14.60
CA THR A 61 6.77 -4.45 15.26
C THR A 61 7.77 -3.89 14.24
N ASP A 62 8.56 -2.89 14.62
CA ASP A 62 9.50 -2.23 13.70
C ASP A 62 10.49 -3.22 13.04
N THR A 63 11.02 -4.17 13.80
CA THR A 63 11.96 -5.18 13.30
C THR A 63 11.31 -6.12 12.28
N ASP A 64 10.08 -6.56 12.56
CA ASP A 64 9.33 -7.46 11.68
C ASP A 64 8.88 -6.75 10.39
N SER A 65 8.62 -5.44 10.49
CA SER A 65 8.16 -4.60 9.39
C SER A 65 9.19 -4.50 8.27
N LEU A 66 10.48 -4.37 8.60
CA LEU A 66 11.54 -4.32 7.58
C LEU A 66 11.65 -5.64 6.80
N GLY A 67 11.59 -6.77 7.49
CA GLY A 67 11.64 -8.09 6.85
C GLY A 67 10.44 -8.31 5.93
N TRP A 68 9.25 -7.91 6.36
CA TRP A 68 8.05 -7.97 5.54
C TRP A 68 8.13 -7.06 4.31
N ILE A 69 8.54 -5.80 4.46
CA ILE A 69 8.72 -4.87 3.33
C ILE A 69 9.65 -5.46 2.28
N ASN A 70 10.80 -5.99 2.71
CA ASN A 70 11.76 -6.62 1.79
C ASN A 70 11.11 -7.79 1.03
N ASN A 71 10.33 -8.62 1.70
CA ASN A 71 9.63 -9.74 1.07
C ASN A 71 8.55 -9.27 0.06
N GLU A 72 7.80 -8.21 0.38
CA GLU A 72 6.82 -7.64 -0.56
C GLU A 72 7.52 -7.02 -1.78
N VAL A 73 8.68 -6.35 -1.59
CA VAL A 73 9.50 -5.83 -2.70
C VAL A 73 9.98 -6.97 -3.60
N THR A 74 10.56 -8.02 -3.04
CA THR A 74 10.98 -9.20 -3.80
C THR A 74 9.81 -9.87 -4.54
N THR A 75 8.63 -9.90 -3.91
CA THR A 75 7.41 -10.42 -4.57
C THR A 75 7.04 -9.56 -5.78
N LEU A 76 7.11 -8.24 -5.66
CA LEU A 76 6.83 -7.30 -6.75
C LEU A 76 7.85 -7.43 -7.89
N GLU A 77 9.14 -7.54 -7.57
CA GLU A 77 10.22 -7.75 -8.53
C GLU A 77 9.98 -9.02 -9.36
N ASN A 78 9.66 -10.15 -8.71
CA ASN A 78 9.33 -11.40 -9.40
C ASN A 78 8.11 -11.25 -10.32
N MET A 79 7.04 -10.58 -9.86
CA MET A 79 5.86 -10.32 -10.69
C MET A 79 6.20 -9.47 -11.94
N ILE A 80 7.13 -8.52 -11.80
CA ILE A 80 7.61 -7.70 -12.90
C ILE A 80 8.44 -8.55 -13.88
N GLU A 81 9.35 -9.38 -13.40
CA GLU A 81 10.16 -10.27 -14.23
C GLU A 81 9.32 -11.26 -15.03
N ASP A 82 8.24 -11.80 -14.43
CA ASP A 82 7.31 -12.72 -15.11
C ASP A 82 6.62 -12.07 -16.32
N VAL A 83 6.40 -10.76 -16.28
CA VAL A 83 5.67 -10.01 -17.30
C VAL A 83 6.60 -9.33 -18.31
N ALA A 84 7.66 -8.70 -17.83
CA ALA A 84 8.60 -7.93 -18.65
C ALA A 84 9.80 -8.75 -19.14
N GLY A 85 9.98 -9.98 -18.65
CA GLY A 85 11.21 -10.75 -18.79
C GLY A 85 12.29 -10.30 -17.81
N PRO A 86 13.50 -10.92 -17.85
CA PRO A 86 14.59 -10.53 -16.98
C PRO A 86 14.93 -9.05 -17.17
N MET A 87 14.71 -8.23 -16.15
CA MET A 87 15.14 -6.83 -16.13
C MET A 87 16.65 -6.74 -15.90
N ALA A 88 17.41 -7.33 -16.81
CA ALA A 88 18.87 -7.26 -16.79
C ALA A 88 19.32 -6.15 -17.74
N THR A 89 19.16 -4.86 -17.41
CA THR A 89 19.94 -3.82 -18.11
C THR A 89 20.16 -2.52 -17.34
N ASP A 90 19.20 -1.93 -16.61
CA ASP A 90 19.40 -0.53 -16.18
C ASP A 90 19.80 -0.33 -14.72
N GLY A 91 19.69 -1.35 -13.85
CA GLY A 91 19.98 -1.20 -12.42
C GLY A 91 19.17 -0.04 -11.79
N GLY A 92 18.04 0.32 -12.40
CA GLY A 92 17.33 1.57 -12.19
C GLY A 92 16.27 1.48 -11.10
N LEU A 93 16.07 2.60 -10.40
CA LEU A 93 15.00 2.77 -9.42
C LEU A 93 13.63 2.49 -10.05
N LEU A 94 12.77 1.75 -9.33
CA LEU A 94 11.37 1.57 -9.72
C LEU A 94 10.71 2.94 -9.95
N GLN A 95 10.11 3.13 -11.12
CA GLN A 95 9.35 4.34 -11.42
C GLN A 95 8.09 4.43 -10.56
N GLU A 96 7.60 5.65 -10.30
CA GLU A 96 6.46 5.91 -9.41
C GLU A 96 5.13 5.25 -9.86
N ASP A 97 4.90 5.05 -11.17
CA ASP A 97 3.68 4.40 -11.71
C ASP A 97 3.97 3.05 -12.38
N ILE A 98 4.26 2.04 -11.57
CA ILE A 98 4.58 0.69 -12.03
C ILE A 98 3.47 0.11 -12.91
N TYR A 99 2.21 0.17 -12.45
CA TYR A 99 1.08 -0.40 -13.20
C TYR A 99 0.74 0.42 -14.47
N GLY A 100 1.05 1.72 -14.51
CA GLY A 100 0.95 2.51 -15.74
C GLY A 100 1.95 2.12 -16.81
N ASN A 101 3.16 1.74 -16.40
CA ASN A 101 4.21 1.30 -17.30
C ASN A 101 4.10 -0.18 -17.67
N LEU A 102 3.57 -1.03 -16.78
CA LEU A 102 3.41 -2.47 -16.95
C LEU A 102 1.96 -2.90 -16.69
N PRO A 103 1.01 -2.58 -17.58
CA PRO A 103 -0.40 -2.93 -17.39
C PRO A 103 -0.65 -4.45 -17.35
N ASP A 104 0.25 -5.24 -17.95
CA ASP A 104 0.19 -6.70 -18.01
C ASP A 104 0.41 -7.38 -16.64
N LEU A 105 0.93 -6.65 -15.65
CA LEU A 105 0.92 -7.08 -14.23
C LEU A 105 -0.50 -7.42 -13.75
N GLY A 106 -1.50 -6.75 -14.33
CA GLY A 106 -2.90 -6.93 -14.01
C GLY A 106 -3.27 -6.33 -12.66
N TRP A 107 -4.14 -5.32 -12.67
CA TRP A 107 -4.60 -4.64 -11.45
C TRP A 107 -5.12 -5.61 -10.39
N LYS A 108 -5.96 -6.57 -10.80
CA LYS A 108 -6.55 -7.57 -9.89
C LYS A 108 -5.50 -8.48 -9.25
N ASN A 109 -4.41 -8.79 -9.96
CA ASN A 109 -3.33 -9.58 -9.39
C ASN A 109 -2.59 -8.77 -8.33
N LEU A 110 -2.27 -7.50 -8.62
CA LEU A 110 -1.63 -6.60 -7.67
C LEU A 110 -2.46 -6.42 -6.40
N THR A 111 -3.76 -6.11 -6.51
CA THR A 111 -4.61 -5.91 -5.32
C THR A 111 -4.73 -7.20 -4.49
N LYS A 112 -4.92 -8.34 -5.15
CA LYS A 112 -5.02 -9.64 -4.47
C LYS A 112 -3.72 -10.00 -3.76
N THR A 113 -2.57 -9.75 -4.38
CA THR A 113 -1.25 -10.07 -3.82
C THR A 113 -0.92 -9.17 -2.63
N PHE A 114 -1.03 -7.85 -2.77
CA PHE A 114 -0.51 -6.91 -1.77
C PHE A 114 -1.55 -6.44 -0.75
N LEU A 115 -2.81 -6.28 -1.15
CA LEU A 115 -3.89 -5.77 -0.28
C LEU A 115 -4.75 -6.88 0.28
N LYS A 116 -4.61 -8.11 -0.25
CA LYS A 116 -5.39 -9.30 0.12
C LYS A 116 -6.91 -9.08 -0.08
N THR A 117 -7.28 -8.27 -1.08
CA THR A 117 -8.66 -7.92 -1.45
C THR A 117 -9.01 -8.30 -2.88
#